data_AF-A0A453QF08-F1
#
_entry.id   AF-A0A453QF08-F1
#
_cell.length_a   1.000
_cell.length_b   1.000
_cell.length_c   1.000
_cell.angle_alpha   90.00
_cell.angle_beta   90.00
_cell.angle_gamma   90.00
#
_symmetry.space_group_name_H-M   'P 1'
#
loop_
_entity.id
_entity.type
_entity.pdbx_description
1 polymer ?
#
loop_
_entity_poly.entity_id
_entity_poly.type
_entity_poly.pdbx_seq_one_letter_code
_entity_poly.pdbx_strand_id
1 'polypeptide(L)'
;MEMLGSLPNLMQLRLERDAYIGEKLAFKTGAFPNLKKLGIRDLDELIELKFEDGTSPQLAMIHICWCELRSGITGVNHLPKLQEISLGFGGRVAKLAMLQSEVDAHTNSPVLRLYNERSGHDLWDVFVQLEDVTGESSSLHPEPAAAGESSQSQAVGMATANIR
;
A
#
# COMPACT_ATOMS: atom_id res chain seq x y z
N MET A 1 -2.67 12.69 -26.27
CA MET A 1 -3.55 12.00 -25.31
C MET A 1 -3.46 12.79 -24.03
N GLU A 2 -4.53 13.51 -23.66
CA GLU A 2 -4.53 14.29 -22.42
C GLU A 2 -4.66 13.34 -21.24
N MET A 3 -3.82 13.55 -20.22
CA MET A 3 -3.90 12.78 -18.98
C MET A 3 -5.10 13.29 -18.19
N LEU A 4 -5.97 12.39 -17.73
CA LEU A 4 -7.15 12.77 -16.95
C LEU A 4 -6.81 13.66 -15.74
N GLY A 5 -5.64 13.42 -15.14
CA GLY A 5 -5.11 14.19 -14.02
C GLY A 5 -4.78 15.66 -14.33
N SER A 6 -4.61 16.05 -15.60
CA SER A 6 -4.35 17.46 -15.96
C SER A 6 -5.61 18.26 -16.27
N LEU A 7 -6.79 17.64 -16.25
CA LEU A 7 -8.04 18.32 -16.59
C LEU A 7 -8.38 19.40 -15.55
N PRO A 8 -8.39 20.69 -15.94
CA PRO A 8 -8.48 21.79 -14.97
C PRO A 8 -9.87 21.91 -14.36
N ASN A 9 -10.92 21.43 -15.01
CA ASN A 9 -12.31 21.56 -14.54
C ASN A 9 -12.91 20.24 -14.04
N LEU A 10 -12.11 19.17 -13.95
CA LEU A 10 -12.61 17.87 -13.49
C LEU A 10 -12.83 17.92 -11.97
N MET A 11 -14.09 18.05 -11.57
CA MET A 11 -14.49 18.15 -10.16
C MET A 11 -14.95 16.82 -9.56
N GLN A 12 -15.33 15.86 -10.39
CA GLN A 12 -15.81 14.56 -9.93
C GLN A 12 -15.29 13.49 -10.87
N LEU A 13 -14.67 12.48 -10.28
CA LEU A 13 -14.19 11.29 -10.98
C LEU A 13 -14.92 10.09 -10.42
N ARG A 14 -15.54 9.31 -11.30
CA ARG A 14 -16.08 7.98 -10.98
C ARG A 14 -15.40 6.95 -11.86
N LEU A 15 -14.84 5.94 -11.22
CA LEU A 15 -14.31 4.74 -11.86
C LEU A 15 -15.25 3.60 -11.49
N GLU A 16 -15.92 3.05 -12.48
CA GLU A 16 -16.84 1.91 -12.34
C GLU A 16 -16.41 0.83 -13.32
N ARG A 17 -16.58 -0.47 -12.99
CA ARG A 17 -16.41 -1.66 -13.86
C ARG A 17 -15.56 -1.47 -15.11
N ASP A 18 -14.39 -2.11 -15.13
CA ASP A 18 -13.45 -2.08 -16.25
C ASP A 18 -12.86 -0.69 -16.59
N ALA A 19 -13.26 0.39 -15.88
CA ALA A 19 -12.66 1.72 -16.04
C ALA A 19 -11.18 1.77 -15.63
N TYR A 20 -10.73 0.81 -14.82
CA TYR A 20 -9.34 0.68 -14.40
C TYR A 20 -9.03 -0.80 -14.14
N ILE A 21 -8.02 -1.32 -14.85
CA ILE A 21 -7.58 -2.73 -14.77
C ILE A 21 -6.24 -2.87 -14.02
N GLY A 22 -5.74 -1.79 -13.41
CA GLY A 22 -4.48 -1.79 -12.70
C GLY A 22 -4.65 -2.15 -11.22
N GLU A 23 -3.62 -2.74 -10.64
CA GLU A 23 -3.60 -3.09 -9.22
C GLU A 23 -3.47 -1.88 -8.29
N LYS A 24 -2.83 -0.80 -8.77
CA LYS A 24 -2.43 0.34 -7.93
C LYS A 24 -2.91 1.63 -8.54
N LEU A 25 -3.86 2.31 -7.92
CA LEU A 25 -4.31 3.62 -8.35
C LEU A 25 -3.61 4.71 -7.53
N ALA A 26 -2.68 5.42 -8.16
CA ALA A 26 -1.92 6.49 -7.53
C ALA A 26 -2.33 7.87 -8.06
N PHE A 27 -2.74 8.74 -7.15
CA PHE A 27 -2.95 10.16 -7.37
C PHE A 27 -1.63 10.89 -7.15
N LYS A 28 -0.95 11.21 -8.26
CA LYS A 28 0.40 11.77 -8.26
C LYS A 28 0.42 13.27 -7.92
N THR A 29 1.56 13.76 -7.43
CA THR A 29 1.76 15.20 -7.18
C THR A 29 1.31 16.05 -8.38
N GLY A 30 0.50 17.08 -8.11
CA GLY A 30 -0.02 18.00 -9.13
C GLY A 30 -1.20 17.47 -9.95
N ALA A 31 -1.62 16.22 -9.78
CA ALA A 31 -2.79 15.68 -10.47
C ALA A 31 -4.10 16.18 -9.84
N PHE A 32 -5.13 16.28 -10.69
CA PHE A 32 -6.52 16.53 -10.33
C PHE A 32 -6.73 17.82 -9.50
N PRO A 33 -6.28 18.99 -9.98
CA PRO A 33 -6.20 20.22 -9.19
C PRO A 33 -7.54 20.70 -8.62
N ASN A 34 -8.66 20.36 -9.28
CA ASN A 34 -10.01 20.77 -8.88
C ASN A 34 -10.94 19.61 -8.52
N LEU A 35 -10.42 18.39 -8.38
CA LEU A 35 -11.23 17.22 -8.03
C LEU A 35 -11.73 17.34 -6.59
N LYS A 36 -13.03 17.20 -6.41
CA LYS A 36 -13.73 17.28 -5.12
C LYS A 36 -14.28 15.95 -4.64
N LYS A 37 -14.62 15.06 -5.58
CA LYS A 37 -15.27 13.78 -5.29
C LYS A 37 -14.63 12.66 -6.11
N LEU A 38 -14.20 11.61 -5.41
CA LEU A 38 -13.74 10.36 -6.00
C LEU A 38 -14.72 9.25 -5.64
N GLY A 39 -15.29 8.60 -6.66
CA GLY A 39 -16.07 7.38 -6.53
C GLY A 39 -15.34 6.22 -7.18
N ILE A 40 -15.17 5.12 -6.46
CA ILE A 40 -14.60 3.89 -6.96
C ILE A 40 -15.61 2.78 -6.71
N ARG A 41 -15.94 2.03 -7.75
CA ARG A 41 -16.93 0.95 -7.68
C ARG A 41 -16.50 -0.22 -8.54
N ASP A 42 -16.55 -1.43 -7.98
CA ASP A 42 -16.56 -2.65 -8.76
C ASP A 42 -15.31 -2.76 -9.66
N LEU A 43 -14.15 -2.56 -9.03
CA LEU A 43 -12.81 -2.66 -9.63
C LEU A 43 -12.06 -3.83 -8.99
N ASP A 44 -12.22 -5.02 -9.57
CA ASP A 44 -11.77 -6.28 -8.98
C ASP A 44 -10.24 -6.38 -8.80
N GLU A 45 -9.49 -5.79 -9.73
CA GLU A 45 -8.02 -5.84 -9.72
C GLU A 45 -7.40 -4.81 -8.78
N LEU A 46 -8.15 -3.77 -8.36
CA LEU A 46 -7.59 -2.68 -7.57
C LEU A 46 -7.33 -3.13 -6.12
N ILE A 47 -6.05 -3.15 -5.74
CA ILE A 47 -5.62 -3.54 -4.38
C ILE A 47 -5.04 -2.37 -3.57
N GLU A 48 -4.57 -1.30 -4.21
CA GLU A 48 -3.91 -0.16 -3.55
C GLU A 48 -4.48 1.18 -4.05
N LEU A 49 -4.88 2.04 -3.12
CA LEU A 49 -5.20 3.44 -3.39
C LEU A 49 -4.20 4.34 -2.69
N LYS A 50 -3.46 5.15 -3.45
CA LYS A 50 -2.39 6.01 -2.92
C LYS A 50 -2.59 7.47 -3.32
N PHE A 51 -2.39 8.35 -2.35
CA PHE A 51 -2.31 9.80 -2.56
C PHE A 51 -0.89 10.28 -2.26
N GLU A 52 -0.22 10.83 -3.26
CA GLU A 52 1.09 11.46 -3.10
C GLU A 52 0.95 12.89 -2.54
N ASP A 53 2.01 13.38 -1.90
CA ASP A 53 2.02 14.75 -1.40
C ASP A 53 1.78 15.77 -2.53
N GLY A 54 0.92 16.75 -2.27
CA GLY A 54 0.53 17.76 -3.25
C GLY A 54 -0.42 17.27 -4.37
N THR A 55 -1.05 16.09 -4.24
CA THR A 55 -2.14 15.68 -5.15
C THR A 55 -3.49 16.25 -4.72
N SER A 56 -4.41 16.44 -5.67
CA SER A 56 -5.85 16.58 -5.44
C SER A 56 -6.24 17.51 -4.27
N PRO A 57 -5.74 18.75 -4.21
CA PRO A 57 -5.85 19.62 -3.02
C PRO A 57 -7.30 20.03 -2.67
N GLN A 58 -8.26 19.75 -3.55
CA GLN A 58 -9.68 20.05 -3.35
C GLN A 58 -10.52 18.81 -3.01
N LEU A 59 -9.91 17.63 -2.90
CA LEU A 59 -10.63 16.37 -2.71
C LEU A 59 -11.24 16.32 -1.31
N ALA A 60 -12.56 16.27 -1.26
CA ALA A 60 -13.33 16.32 -0.03
C ALA A 60 -13.99 14.99 0.31
N MET A 61 -14.36 14.20 -0.69
CA MET A 61 -15.09 12.95 -0.50
C MET A 61 -14.49 11.82 -1.31
N ILE A 62 -14.23 10.70 -0.63
CA ILE A 62 -13.83 9.42 -1.23
C ILE A 62 -14.93 8.41 -0.92
N HIS A 63 -15.44 7.74 -1.94
CA HIS A 63 -16.45 6.69 -1.78
C HIS A 63 -16.02 5.43 -2.52
N ILE A 64 -15.99 4.30 -1.81
CA ILE A 64 -15.52 3.01 -2.34
C ILE A 64 -16.59 1.95 -2.07
N CYS A 65 -17.05 1.26 -3.11
CA CYS A 65 -17.97 0.12 -3.01
C CYS A 65 -17.47 -1.04 -3.84
N TRP A 66 -17.75 -2.27 -3.43
CA TRP A 66 -17.42 -3.47 -4.21
C TRP A 66 -15.94 -3.48 -4.65
N CYS A 67 -15.02 -3.25 -3.72
CA CYS A 67 -13.58 -3.26 -3.98
C CYS A 67 -12.88 -3.85 -2.75
N GLU A 68 -11.80 -4.60 -2.97
CA GLU A 68 -10.97 -5.15 -1.90
C GLU A 68 -9.56 -4.56 -1.96
N LEU A 69 -9.35 -3.44 -1.27
CA LEU A 69 -8.03 -2.78 -1.20
C LEU A 69 -7.11 -3.54 -0.24
N ARG A 70 -6.59 -4.68 -0.70
CA ARG A 70 -5.72 -5.59 0.07
C ARG A 70 -4.39 -4.97 0.52
N SER A 71 -3.92 -3.91 -0.15
CA SER A 71 -2.76 -3.12 0.28
C SER A 71 -3.14 -1.85 1.06
N GLY A 72 -4.44 -1.56 1.15
CA GLY A 72 -5.00 -0.44 1.91
C GLY A 72 -5.08 0.87 1.13
N ILE A 73 -5.44 1.92 1.87
CA ILE A 73 -5.47 3.31 1.41
C ILE A 73 -4.32 4.04 2.11
N THR A 74 -3.48 4.74 1.35
CA THR A 74 -2.32 5.45 1.92
C THR A 74 -2.28 6.92 1.49
N GLY A 75 -1.72 7.76 2.36
CA GLY A 75 -1.49 9.17 2.05
C GLY A 75 -2.72 10.06 2.23
N VAL A 76 -3.72 9.64 3.00
CA VAL A 76 -4.93 10.46 3.24
C VAL A 76 -4.58 11.78 3.93
N ASN A 77 -3.50 11.81 4.71
CA ASN A 77 -2.95 13.01 5.35
C ASN A 77 -2.45 14.08 4.36
N HIS A 78 -2.23 13.73 3.09
CA HIS A 78 -1.85 14.68 2.05
C HIS A 78 -3.05 15.43 1.43
N LEU A 79 -4.28 15.15 1.89
CA LEU A 79 -5.51 15.71 1.34
C LEU A 79 -6.08 16.80 2.27
N PRO A 80 -5.66 18.08 2.13
CA PRO A 80 -5.94 19.12 3.12
C PRO A 80 -7.43 19.48 3.27
N LYS A 81 -8.27 19.10 2.31
CA LYS A 81 -9.72 19.36 2.32
C LYS A 81 -10.57 18.10 2.52
N LEU A 82 -9.95 16.97 2.85
CA LEU A 82 -10.68 15.72 3.05
C LEU A 82 -11.69 15.86 4.19
N GLN A 83 -12.94 15.48 3.92
CA GLN A 83 -14.05 15.54 4.88
C GLN A 83 -14.65 14.17 5.16
N GLU A 84 -14.69 13.29 4.16
CA GLU A 84 -15.26 11.96 4.34
C GLU A 84 -14.54 10.92 3.49
N ILE A 85 -14.26 9.77 4.12
CA ILE A 85 -14.00 8.51 3.44
C ILE A 85 -15.17 7.59 3.76
N SER A 86 -15.88 7.13 2.73
CA SER A 86 -17.00 6.22 2.88
C SER A 86 -16.68 4.87 2.25
N LEU A 87 -16.67 3.83 3.09
CA LEU A 87 -16.65 2.44 2.64
C LEU A 87 -18.11 1.97 2.55
N GLY A 88 -18.60 1.84 1.32
CA GLY A 88 -19.93 1.33 1.01
C GLY A 88 -19.96 -0.20 0.99
N PHE A 89 -21.12 -0.76 0.63
CA PHE A 89 -21.29 -2.21 0.57
C PHE A 89 -20.23 -2.87 -0.33
N GLY A 90 -19.60 -3.94 0.18
CA GLY A 90 -18.49 -4.64 -0.48
C GLY A 90 -17.19 -3.85 -0.58
N GLY A 91 -17.09 -2.64 -0.02
CA GLY A 91 -15.85 -1.87 0.04
C GLY A 91 -15.02 -2.31 1.25
N ARG A 92 -13.95 -3.07 1.04
CA ARG A 92 -13.10 -3.62 2.11
C ARG A 92 -11.68 -3.10 1.97
N VAL A 93 -11.01 -2.85 3.08
CA VAL A 93 -9.64 -2.31 3.11
C VAL A 93 -8.80 -3.09 4.11
N ALA A 94 -7.57 -3.39 3.73
CA ALA A 94 -6.59 -3.88 4.70
C ALA A 94 -6.14 -2.72 5.60
N LYS A 95 -5.62 -3.07 6.79
CA LYS A 95 -5.09 -2.11 7.76
C LYS A 95 -6.11 -1.03 8.13
N LEU A 96 -7.39 -1.42 8.26
CA LEU A 96 -8.47 -0.48 8.57
C LEU A 96 -8.21 0.31 9.87
N ALA A 97 -7.53 -0.30 10.85
CA ALA A 97 -7.10 0.38 12.07
C ALA A 97 -6.07 1.51 11.82
N MET A 98 -5.15 1.33 10.88
CA MET A 98 -4.19 2.37 10.49
C MET A 98 -4.91 3.50 9.75
N LEU A 99 -5.81 3.17 8.82
CA LEU A 99 -6.62 4.17 8.13
C LEU A 99 -7.44 5.01 9.13
N GLN A 100 -8.06 4.37 10.11
CA GLN A 100 -8.79 5.07 11.18
C GLN A 100 -7.85 6.00 11.96
N SER A 101 -6.64 5.55 12.29
CA SER A 101 -5.66 6.37 13.02
C SER A 101 -5.19 7.58 12.20
N GLU A 102 -5.00 7.42 10.89
CA GLU A 102 -4.71 8.55 9.99
C GLU A 102 -5.88 9.53 9.95
N VAL A 103 -7.12 9.04 9.85
CA VAL A 103 -8.33 9.87 9.88
C VAL A 103 -8.45 10.65 11.19
N ASP A 104 -8.21 10.00 12.34
CA ASP A 104 -8.30 10.63 13.67
C ASP A 104 -7.23 11.70 13.89
N ALA A 105 -6.03 11.50 13.32
CA ALA A 105 -4.92 12.45 13.40
C ALA A 105 -4.97 13.56 12.34
N HIS A 106 -5.89 13.47 11.37
CA HIS A 106 -5.93 14.37 10.24
C HIS A 106 -6.40 15.78 10.65
N THR A 107 -5.72 16.82 10.15
CA THR A 107 -5.94 18.22 10.52
C THR A 107 -7.35 18.74 10.26
N ASN A 108 -8.02 18.23 9.22
CA ASN A 108 -9.41 18.60 8.87
C ASN A 108 -10.48 17.68 9.52
N SER A 109 -10.08 16.78 10.44
CA SER A 109 -10.96 15.85 11.16
C SER A 109 -12.04 15.19 10.29
N PRO A 110 -11.65 14.47 9.20
CA PRO A 110 -12.60 13.80 8.34
C PRO A 110 -13.31 12.66 9.08
N VAL A 111 -14.45 12.24 8.54
CA VAL A 111 -15.20 11.10 9.04
C VAL A 111 -14.88 9.86 8.21
N LEU A 112 -14.56 8.75 8.87
CA LEU A 112 -14.57 7.42 8.25
C LEU A 112 -15.97 6.79 8.44
N ARG A 113 -16.74 6.73 7.35
CA ARG A 113 -18.10 6.17 7.35
C ARG A 113 -18.08 4.75 6.82
N LEU A 114 -18.60 3.82 7.62
CA LEU A 114 -18.79 2.42 7.26
C LEU A 114 -20.27 2.16 6.97
N TYR A 115 -20.57 1.41 5.91
CA TYR A 115 -21.95 1.06 5.55
C TYR A 115 -22.59 0.10 6.54
N ASN A 116 -21.82 -0.87 7.02
CA ASN A 116 -22.22 -1.83 8.04
C ASN A 116 -21.13 -1.94 9.12
N GLU A 117 -21.13 -3.04 9.87
CA GLU A 117 -20.17 -3.27 10.94
C GLU A 117 -18.73 -3.27 10.43
N ARG A 118 -17.80 -2.88 11.31
CA ARG A 118 -16.36 -2.82 10.99
C ARG A 118 -15.81 -4.14 10.43
N SER A 119 -16.29 -5.27 10.93
CA SER A 119 -15.95 -6.62 10.46
C SER A 119 -16.25 -6.83 8.96
N GLY A 120 -17.25 -6.13 8.41
CA GLY A 120 -17.60 -6.18 7.00
C GLY A 120 -16.64 -5.41 6.09
N HIS A 121 -15.82 -4.51 6.66
CA HIS A 121 -14.92 -3.62 5.92
C HIS A 121 -13.43 -3.91 6.16
N ASP A 122 -13.09 -4.67 7.20
CA ASP A 122 -11.71 -5.01 7.53
C ASP A 122 -11.25 -6.25 6.72
N LEU A 123 -10.27 -6.06 5.83
CA LEU A 123 -9.45 -7.15 5.31
C LEU A 123 -8.33 -7.34 6.34
N TRP A 124 -8.63 -8.06 7.43
CA TRP A 124 -7.62 -8.47 8.42
C TRP A 124 -6.30 -8.77 7.72
N ASP A 125 -5.16 -8.24 8.20
CA ASP A 125 -3.84 -8.35 7.54
C ASP A 125 -3.65 -9.77 7.00
N VAL A 126 -3.98 -9.95 5.73
CA VAL A 126 -3.74 -11.20 5.03
C VAL A 126 -2.25 -11.17 4.87
N PHE A 127 -1.56 -11.94 5.72
CA PHE A 127 -0.12 -12.14 5.64
C PHE A 127 0.21 -12.32 4.16
N VAL A 128 0.83 -11.30 3.57
CA VAL A 128 1.49 -11.43 2.30
C VAL A 128 2.71 -12.30 2.62
N GLN A 129 2.53 -13.62 2.63
CA GLN A 129 3.64 -14.52 2.35
C GLN A 129 3.96 -14.29 0.88
N LEU A 130 4.72 -13.22 0.63
CA LEU A 130 5.55 -13.16 -0.55
C LEU A 130 6.60 -14.25 -0.33
N GLU A 131 6.54 -15.27 -1.18
CA GLU A 131 7.58 -16.27 -1.32
C GLU A 131 8.92 -15.54 -1.46
N ASP A 132 9.76 -15.63 -0.42
CA ASP A 132 11.19 -15.43 -0.60
C ASP A 132 11.80 -16.81 -0.83
N VAL A 133 12.15 -17.03 -2.09
CA VAL A 133 12.89 -18.18 -2.57
C VAL A 133 14.34 -18.03 -2.12
N THR A 134 14.66 -18.59 -0.95
CA THR A 134 15.97 -19.13 -0.60
C THR A 134 15.70 -20.17 0.49
N GLY A 135 15.57 -21.46 0.18
CA GLY A 135 16.71 -22.27 -0.19
C GLY A 135 17.60 -22.47 1.03
N GLU A 136 17.25 -23.39 1.92
CA GLU A 136 18.21 -24.30 2.55
C GLU A 136 17.52 -25.37 3.43
N SER A 137 18.08 -26.57 3.29
CA SER A 137 17.60 -27.86 3.76
C SER A 137 17.55 -27.96 5.28
N SER A 138 16.42 -28.41 5.83
CA SER A 138 16.38 -28.94 7.19
C SER A 138 17.01 -30.33 7.24
N SER A 139 18.13 -30.47 7.92
CA SER A 139 18.51 -31.75 8.52
C SER A 139 19.44 -31.59 9.73
N LEU A 140 18.88 -31.99 10.88
CA LEU A 140 19.49 -32.79 11.95
C LEU A 140 20.45 -32.11 12.96
N HIS A 141 19.99 -32.00 14.20
CA HIS A 141 20.83 -32.15 15.40
C HIS A 141 21.23 -33.65 15.50
N PRO A 142 22.43 -34.05 15.97
CA PRO A 142 22.87 -33.75 17.33
C PRO A 142 24.37 -33.45 17.56
N GLU A 143 24.66 -32.56 18.51
CA GLU A 143 26.00 -32.41 19.10
C GLU A 143 26.12 -33.22 20.42
N PRO A 144 27.17 -34.04 20.59
CA PRO A 144 27.75 -34.31 21.88
C PRO A 144 29.22 -33.84 21.97
N ALA A 145 29.61 -33.61 23.22
CA ALA A 145 30.75 -32.81 23.63
C ALA A 145 32.15 -33.43 23.45
N ALA A 146 33.11 -32.50 23.34
CA ALA A 146 34.44 -32.47 23.96
C ALA A 146 35.63 -33.26 23.37
N ALA A 147 36.75 -32.53 23.40
CA ALA A 147 38.15 -32.92 23.54
C ALA A 147 38.97 -33.25 22.27
N GLY A 148 40.15 -32.63 22.20
CA GLY A 148 41.33 -33.29 21.61
C GLY A 148 42.07 -32.53 20.51
N GLU A 149 42.94 -31.61 20.93
CA GLU A 149 44.34 -31.48 20.50
C GLU A 149 44.76 -31.26 19.01
N SER A 150 45.59 -30.21 18.90
CA SER A 150 46.87 -30.14 18.16
C SER A 150 46.92 -29.62 16.72
N SER A 151 47.53 -28.42 16.64
CA SER A 151 48.62 -28.00 15.74
C SER A 151 48.64 -28.47 14.28
N GLN A 152 48.72 -27.51 13.36
CA GLN A 152 50.01 -27.13 12.73
C GLN A 152 49.88 -25.87 11.87
N SER A 153 50.79 -24.94 12.14
CA SER A 153 51.06 -23.73 11.37
C SER A 153 51.76 -24.07 10.05
N GLN A 154 51.38 -23.46 8.94
CA GLN A 154 52.34 -22.99 7.92
C GLN A 154 51.82 -21.73 7.24
N ALA A 155 52.67 -20.69 7.24
CA ALA A 155 52.49 -19.45 6.51
C ALA A 155 53.57 -19.38 5.42
N VAL A 156 53.19 -19.20 4.16
CA VAL A 156 53.99 -18.64 3.04
C VAL A 156 52.95 -18.33 1.92
N GLY A 157 52.92 -17.22 1.19
CA GLY A 157 53.74 -16.02 1.09
C GLY A 157 53.05 -15.05 0.12
N MET A 158 53.36 -13.77 0.26
CA MET A 158 52.98 -12.70 -0.66
C MET A 158 53.55 -12.93 -2.06
N ALA A 159 52.77 -12.64 -3.11
CA ALA A 159 53.21 -11.80 -4.22
C ALA A 159 52.05 -11.42 -5.14
N THR A 160 51.95 -10.11 -5.35
CA THR A 160 51.14 -9.34 -6.30
C THR A 160 51.43 -9.68 -7.76
N ALA A 161 50.43 -9.55 -8.63
CA ALA A 161 50.58 -8.85 -9.91
C ALA A 161 49.21 -8.50 -10.53
N ASN A 162 48.90 -7.21 -10.54
CA ASN A 162 48.06 -6.59 -11.57
C ASN A 162 48.69 -6.85 -12.95
N ILE A 163 47.87 -7.08 -13.98
CA ILE A 163 48.03 -6.45 -15.30
C ILE A 163 46.63 -6.34 -15.95
N ARG A 164 46.24 -5.07 -16.15
CA ARG A 164 45.48 -4.42 -17.22
C ARG A 164 44.18 -5.02 -17.77
#